data_AF-A0A3A2ZMK2-F1
#
_entry.id   AF-A0A3A2ZMK2-F1
#
_cell.length_a   1.000
_cell.length_b   1.000
_cell.length_c   1.000
_cell.angle_alpha   90.00
_cell.angle_beta   90.00
_cell.angle_gamma   90.00
#
_symmetry.space_group_name_H-M   'P 1'
#
loop_
_entity.id
_entity.type
_entity.pdbx_description
1 polymer ?
#
loop_
_entity_poly.entity_id
_entity_poly.type
_entity_poly.pdbx_seq_one_letter_code
_entity_poly.pdbx_strand_id
1 'polypeptide(L)'
;MQLGLSSHKAEFYSFFGSGPHYRWLDYGGIDQETLNNRVRNAPVTPTPEDGIRDLVGSGDGTLIWRNYDDLIKYLDGILDENPDIAGMVGYSEGACMASTYILNEEKRLRETGRERRIKCALFVTGTPPINPDKGFVLADEQEDVMLDVPTLHVIGANGSIPSPSSSVVGNWLMNFE
;
A
#
# COMPACT_ATOMS: atom_id res chain seq x y z
N MET A 1 -18.03 18.11 34.28
CA MET A 1 -18.70 17.98 32.97
C MET A 1 -17.79 17.14 32.11
N GLN A 2 -18.08 15.85 32.00
CA GLN A 2 -17.24 14.87 31.30
C GLN A 2 -17.74 14.80 29.86
N LEU A 3 -16.97 15.34 28.92
CA LEU A 3 -17.27 15.24 27.49
C LEU A 3 -16.97 13.81 27.06
N GLY A 4 -18.03 13.06 26.74
CA GLY A 4 -17.97 11.67 26.32
C GLY A 4 -17.17 11.54 25.03
N LEU A 5 -15.96 11.00 25.13
CA LEU A 5 -15.29 10.34 24.02
C LEU A 5 -16.16 9.15 23.62
N SER A 6 -16.65 9.14 22.38
CA SER A 6 -17.48 8.06 21.87
C SER A 6 -16.74 6.72 21.97
N SER A 7 -17.40 5.75 22.60
CA SER A 7 -16.89 4.40 22.89
C SER A 7 -16.42 3.62 21.66
N HIS A 8 -16.83 4.02 20.45
CA HIS A 8 -16.53 3.33 19.20
C HIS A 8 -15.08 3.44 18.72
N LYS A 9 -14.32 4.48 19.10
CA LYS A 9 -12.89 4.57 18.72
C LYS A 9 -12.02 3.57 19.46
N ALA A 10 -12.33 3.29 20.73
CA ALA A 10 -11.53 2.38 21.56
C ALA A 10 -11.65 0.92 21.13
N GLU A 11 -12.82 0.49 20.68
CA GLU A 11 -13.06 -0.87 20.19
C GLU A 11 -12.31 -1.14 18.87
N PHE A 12 -12.24 -0.17 17.95
CA PHE A 12 -11.56 -0.36 16.66
C PHE A 12 -10.04 -0.59 16.80
N TYR A 13 -9.35 0.12 17.67
CA TYR A 13 -7.89 -0.04 17.83
C TYR A 13 -7.50 -1.37 18.48
N SER A 14 -8.38 -1.96 19.30
CA SER A 14 -8.14 -3.26 19.91
C SER A 14 -7.98 -4.42 18.90
N PHE A 15 -8.57 -4.29 17.70
CA PHE A 15 -8.36 -5.24 16.60
C PHE A 15 -6.89 -5.33 16.14
N PHE A 16 -6.13 -4.25 16.29
CA PHE A 16 -4.74 -4.15 15.85
C PHE A 16 -3.73 -4.52 16.95
N GLY A 17 -4.21 -5.05 18.09
CA GLY A 17 -3.38 -5.44 19.23
C GLY A 17 -2.96 -4.26 20.11
N SER A 18 -2.11 -4.54 21.11
CA SER A 18 -1.51 -3.49 21.94
C SER A 18 -0.55 -2.66 21.09
N GLY A 19 -0.72 -1.34 21.09
CA GLY A 19 0.15 -0.42 20.36
C GLY A 19 1.62 -0.45 20.81
N PRO A 20 2.48 0.39 20.22
CA PRO A 20 2.13 1.52 19.36
C PRO A 20 1.69 1.11 17.95
N HIS A 21 0.61 1.73 17.46
CA HIS A 21 0.21 1.66 16.06
C HIS A 21 0.98 2.74 15.29
N TYR A 22 1.78 2.33 14.31
CA TYR A 22 2.60 3.25 13.52
C TYR A 22 1.87 3.66 12.25
N ARG A 23 1.95 4.96 11.93
CA ARG A 23 1.71 5.45 10.56
C ARG A 23 3.07 5.53 9.89
N TRP A 24 3.15 4.97 8.70
CA TRP A 24 4.43 4.85 8.01
C TRP A 24 4.61 5.97 7.00
N LEU A 25 3.52 6.53 6.46
CA LEU A 25 3.60 7.46 5.34
C LEU A 25 3.29 8.91 5.71
N ASP A 26 4.22 9.81 5.37
CA ASP A 26 4.02 11.26 5.41
C ASP A 26 3.52 11.77 4.06
N TYR A 27 2.22 12.03 3.99
CA TYR A 27 1.51 12.60 2.84
C TYR A 27 1.59 14.13 2.75
N GLY A 28 2.57 14.74 3.40
CA GLY A 28 2.94 16.12 3.18
C GLY A 28 1.95 17.17 3.68
N GLY A 29 1.32 16.91 4.82
CA GLY A 29 0.37 17.82 5.46
C GLY A 29 -1.11 17.43 5.28
N ILE A 30 -1.39 16.35 4.56
CA ILE A 30 -2.72 15.72 4.56
C ILE A 30 -2.88 14.96 5.88
N ASP A 31 -3.83 15.38 6.71
CA ASP A 31 -4.13 14.69 7.96
C ASP A 31 -4.89 13.37 7.74
N GLN A 32 -4.90 12.55 8.79
CA GLN A 32 -5.50 11.21 8.76
C GLN A 32 -7.00 11.22 8.51
N GLU A 33 -7.67 12.21 9.09
CA GLU A 33 -9.11 12.30 9.03
C GLU A 33 -9.54 12.63 7.62
N THR A 34 -8.81 13.52 6.95
CA THR A 34 -8.97 13.85 5.54
C THR A 34 -8.77 12.63 4.67
N LEU A 35 -7.68 11.87 4.83
CA LEU A 35 -7.44 10.67 4.02
C LEU A 35 -8.50 9.59 4.26
N ASN A 36 -8.84 9.32 5.52
CA ASN A 36 -9.88 8.37 5.88
C ASN A 36 -11.25 8.79 5.32
N ASN A 37 -11.56 10.08 5.35
CA ASN A 37 -12.80 10.61 4.80
C ASN A 37 -12.83 10.50 3.28
N ARG A 38 -11.71 10.71 2.59
CA ARG A 38 -11.62 10.48 1.14
C ARG A 38 -11.83 9.00 0.80
N VAL A 39 -11.17 8.09 1.51
CA VAL A 39 -11.34 6.63 1.33
C VAL A 39 -12.79 6.21 1.57
N ARG A 40 -13.41 6.67 2.66
CA ARG A 40 -14.79 6.30 3.02
C ARG A 40 -15.84 6.81 2.04
N ASN A 41 -15.59 7.98 1.46
CA ASN A 41 -16.51 8.65 0.55
C ASN A 41 -16.05 8.56 -0.91
N ALA A 42 -15.12 7.64 -1.21
CA ALA A 42 -14.62 7.47 -2.57
C ALA A 42 -15.78 7.10 -3.51
N PRO A 43 -15.91 7.77 -4.66
CA PRO A 43 -16.94 7.45 -5.62
C PRO A 43 -16.67 6.08 -6.24
N VAL A 44 -17.74 5.44 -6.73
CA VAL A 44 -17.58 4.27 -7.61
C VAL A 44 -17.07 4.78 -8.95
N THR A 45 -15.85 4.40 -9.31
CA THR A 45 -15.21 4.77 -10.57
C THR A 45 -15.27 3.63 -11.60
N PRO A 46 -15.19 3.94 -12.91
CA PRO A 46 -15.21 2.91 -13.96
C PRO A 46 -14.03 1.94 -13.87
N THR A 47 -12.86 2.46 -13.50
CA THR A 47 -11.63 1.66 -13.30
C THR A 47 -11.05 1.88 -11.91
N PRO A 48 -10.29 0.91 -11.38
CA PRO A 48 -9.57 1.10 -10.13
C PRO A 48 -8.56 2.24 -10.15
N GLU A 49 -7.90 2.44 -11.28
CA GLU A 49 -6.91 3.48 -11.50
C GLU A 49 -7.55 4.88 -11.41
N ASP A 50 -8.72 5.06 -12.00
CA ASP A 50 -9.50 6.30 -11.86
C ASP A 50 -9.84 6.61 -10.40
N GLY A 51 -10.21 5.59 -9.62
CA GLY A 51 -10.53 5.80 -8.20
C GLY A 51 -9.30 6.12 -7.35
N ILE A 52 -8.11 5.62 -7.72
CA ILE A 52 -6.86 6.06 -7.09
C ILE A 52 -6.54 7.51 -7.47
N ARG A 53 -6.71 7.91 -8.73
CA ARG A 53 -6.53 9.30 -9.17
C ARG A 53 -7.49 10.26 -8.45
N ASP A 54 -8.74 9.87 -8.28
CA ASP A 54 -9.74 10.64 -7.52
C ASP A 54 -9.40 10.71 -6.02
N LEU A 55 -8.87 9.63 -5.44
CA LEU A 55 -8.43 9.60 -4.05
C LEU A 55 -7.26 10.56 -3.78
N VAL A 56 -6.31 10.62 -4.73
CA VAL A 56 -5.17 11.56 -4.72
C VAL A 56 -5.69 13.00 -4.81
N GLY A 57 -6.72 13.22 -5.61
CA GLY A 57 -7.33 14.51 -5.91
C GLY A 57 -6.66 15.16 -7.13
N SER A 58 -7.46 15.75 -8.02
CA SER A 58 -7.05 16.31 -9.32
C SER A 58 -6.14 17.56 -9.28
N GLY A 59 -5.40 17.77 -8.18
CA GLY A 59 -4.34 18.76 -8.12
C GLY A 59 -3.07 18.23 -8.77
N ASP A 60 -2.13 19.13 -9.04
CA ASP A 60 -0.74 18.91 -9.45
C ASP A 60 0.10 17.98 -8.54
N GLY A 61 -0.52 17.37 -7.51
CA GLY A 61 0.13 16.66 -6.42
C GLY A 61 0.12 15.15 -6.58
N THR A 62 1.18 14.62 -7.17
CA THR A 62 1.66 13.26 -6.90
C THR A 62 1.67 13.01 -5.37
N LEU A 63 0.99 11.96 -4.89
CA LEU A 63 1.10 11.50 -3.49
C LEU A 63 2.51 10.93 -3.26
N ILE A 64 3.48 11.83 -3.07
CA ILE A 64 4.88 11.51 -2.76
C ILE A 64 5.02 11.38 -1.24
N TRP A 65 5.63 10.29 -0.78
CA TRP A 65 5.93 10.10 0.64
C TRP A 65 7.18 10.89 0.99
N ARG A 66 7.04 11.91 1.84
CA ARG A 66 8.19 12.75 2.23
C ARG A 66 9.27 11.98 2.98
N ASN A 67 8.87 10.92 3.67
CA ASN A 67 9.75 10.07 4.48
C ASN A 67 10.08 8.73 3.80
N TYR A 68 9.95 8.65 2.46
CA TYR A 68 10.19 7.42 1.69
C TYR A 68 11.56 6.79 2.01
N ASP A 69 12.64 7.55 1.90
CA ASP A 69 14.01 7.01 2.08
C ASP A 69 14.23 6.54 3.52
N ASP A 70 13.74 7.29 4.51
CA ASP A 70 13.83 6.93 5.92
C ASP A 70 13.09 5.64 6.21
N LEU A 71 11.92 5.44 5.59
CA LEU A 71 11.10 4.25 5.75
C LEU A 71 11.73 3.02 5.08
N ILE A 72 12.25 3.16 3.86
CA ILE A 72 12.99 2.08 3.19
C ILE A 72 14.21 1.68 4.01
N LYS A 73 14.98 2.64 4.50
CA LYS A 73 16.14 2.40 5.36
C LYS A 73 15.76 1.70 6.67
N TYR A 74 14.64 2.09 7.26
CA TYR A 74 14.10 1.45 8.46
C TYR A 74 13.73 -0.02 8.20
N LEU A 75 13.04 -0.31 7.09
CA LEU A 75 12.70 -1.67 6.69
C LEU A 75 13.95 -2.51 6.40
N ASP A 76 14.92 -1.95 5.69
CA ASP A 76 16.22 -2.59 5.43
C ASP A 76 16.89 -2.99 6.77
N GLY A 77 16.89 -2.09 7.76
CA GLY A 77 17.42 -2.35 9.11
C GLY A 77 16.72 -3.49 9.84
N ILE A 78 15.38 -3.52 9.86
CA ILE A 78 14.61 -4.63 10.46
C ILE A 78 14.97 -5.95 9.80
N LEU A 79 15.01 -5.97 8.47
CA LEU A 79 15.24 -7.19 7.72
C LEU A 79 16.70 -7.67 7.83
N ASP A 80 17.65 -6.76 8.04
CA ASP A 80 19.05 -7.11 8.32
C ASP A 80 19.22 -7.71 9.71
N GLU A 81 18.48 -7.22 10.70
CA GLU A 81 18.45 -7.78 12.06
C GLU A 81 17.72 -9.14 12.13
N ASN A 82 16.81 -9.41 11.19
CA ASN A 82 15.94 -10.60 11.17
C ASN A 82 16.00 -11.32 9.79
N PRO A 83 17.12 -12.02 9.49
CA PRO A 83 17.37 -12.57 8.15
C PRO A 83 16.45 -13.72 7.74
N ASP A 84 15.72 -14.29 8.70
CA ASP A 84 14.71 -15.33 8.54
C ASP A 84 13.35 -14.79 8.05
N ILE A 85 13.13 -13.47 8.10
CA ILE A 85 11.96 -12.84 7.49
C ILE A 85 12.08 -12.92 5.97
N ALA A 86 11.21 -13.74 5.36
CA ALA A 86 11.14 -13.93 3.92
C ALA A 86 9.78 -13.55 3.31
N GLY A 87 8.90 -12.92 4.09
CA GLY A 87 7.57 -12.54 3.62
C GLY A 87 7.04 -11.28 4.30
N MET A 88 6.10 -10.60 3.63
CA MET A 88 5.45 -9.39 4.15
C MET A 88 3.94 -9.56 4.20
N VAL A 89 3.32 -9.03 5.26
CA VAL A 89 1.86 -8.91 5.36
C VAL A 89 1.52 -7.44 5.51
N GLY A 90 0.68 -6.92 4.61
CA GLY A 90 0.31 -5.52 4.57
C GLY A 90 -1.21 -5.33 4.59
N TYR A 91 -1.68 -4.40 5.41
CA TYR A 91 -3.07 -3.94 5.41
C TYR A 91 -3.12 -2.50 4.92
N SER A 92 -3.93 -2.22 3.91
CA SER A 92 -4.13 -0.86 3.36
C SER A 92 -2.79 -0.18 3.02
N GLU A 93 -2.41 0.87 3.74
CA GLU A 93 -1.11 1.55 3.67
C GLU A 93 0.09 0.59 3.75
N GLY A 94 0.02 -0.41 4.61
CA GLY A 94 1.07 -1.42 4.76
C GLY A 94 1.21 -2.33 3.53
N ALA A 95 0.13 -2.58 2.80
CA ALA A 95 0.19 -3.34 1.55
C ALA A 95 0.88 -2.53 0.45
N CYS A 96 0.59 -1.23 0.39
CA CYS A 96 1.25 -0.29 -0.49
C CYS A 96 2.76 -0.21 -0.22
N MET A 97 3.15 -0.14 1.06
CA MET A 97 4.57 -0.17 1.43
C MET A 97 5.22 -1.50 1.07
N ALA A 98 4.60 -2.63 1.40
CA ALA A 98 5.16 -3.95 1.14
C ALA A 98 5.34 -4.21 -0.37
N SER A 99 4.36 -3.85 -1.21
CA SER A 99 4.49 -3.97 -2.66
C SER A 99 5.57 -3.05 -3.24
N THR A 100 5.68 -1.82 -2.72
CA THR A 100 6.74 -0.87 -3.10
C THR A 100 8.14 -1.42 -2.76
N TYR A 101 8.29 -2.02 -1.57
CA TYR A 101 9.56 -2.62 -1.16
C TYR A 101 9.95 -3.78 -2.09
N ILE A 102 8.99 -4.63 -2.48
CA ILE A 102 9.23 -5.74 -3.42
C ILE A 102 9.68 -5.23 -4.80
N LEU A 103 9.08 -4.14 -5.30
CA LEU A 103 9.52 -3.50 -6.55
C LEU A 103 10.94 -2.91 -6.42
N ASN A 104 11.28 -2.35 -5.26
CA ASN A 104 12.64 -1.87 -5.01
C ASN A 104 13.65 -3.03 -4.99
N GLU A 105 13.30 -4.19 -4.41
CA GLU A 105 14.16 -5.36 -4.47
C GLU A 105 14.35 -5.88 -5.91
N GLU A 106 13.34 -5.75 -6.77
CA GLU A 106 13.50 -6.05 -8.20
C GLU A 106 14.55 -5.16 -8.83
N LYS A 107 14.38 -3.86 -8.61
CA LYS A 107 15.27 -2.85 -9.17
C LYS A 107 16.69 -3.09 -8.67
N ARG A 108 16.87 -3.35 -7.37
CA ARG A 108 18.17 -3.68 -6.77
C ARG A 108 18.78 -4.96 -7.37
N LEU A 109 17.98 -6.00 -7.61
CA LEU A 109 18.44 -7.21 -8.28
C LEU A 109 18.94 -6.91 -9.71
N ARG A 110 18.16 -6.15 -10.49
CA ARG A 110 18.51 -5.78 -11.87
C ARG A 110 19.75 -4.87 -11.94
N GLU A 111 19.86 -3.88 -11.04
CA GLU A 111 20.90 -2.84 -11.08
C GLU A 111 22.20 -3.26 -10.40
N THR A 112 22.12 -4.03 -9.31
CA THR A 112 23.27 -4.34 -8.44
C THR A 112 23.53 -5.83 -8.26
N GLY A 113 22.62 -6.69 -8.70
CA GLY A 113 22.69 -8.13 -8.46
C GLY A 113 22.36 -8.53 -7.00
N ARG A 114 21.88 -7.61 -6.16
CA ARG A 114 21.47 -7.93 -4.79
C ARG A 114 20.28 -8.89 -4.83
N GLU A 115 20.46 -10.10 -4.32
CA GLU A 115 19.39 -11.08 -4.21
C GLU A 115 18.23 -10.54 -3.35
N ARG A 116 17.01 -10.90 -3.76
CA ARG A 116 15.79 -10.56 -3.04
C ARG A 116 15.76 -11.27 -1.69
N ARG A 117 15.32 -10.56 -0.65
CA ARG A 117 15.03 -11.15 0.64
C ARG A 117 13.57 -11.60 0.73
N ILE A 118 12.63 -10.78 0.23
CA ILE A 118 11.21 -11.10 0.29
C ILE A 118 10.84 -12.06 -0.85
N LYS A 119 10.19 -13.17 -0.47
CA LYS A 119 9.83 -14.28 -1.35
C LYS A 119 8.33 -14.42 -1.55
N CYS A 120 7.51 -13.81 -0.69
CA CYS A 120 6.05 -13.78 -0.85
C CYS A 120 5.42 -12.63 -0.06
N ALA A 121 4.17 -12.28 -0.41
CA ALA A 121 3.41 -11.31 0.37
C ALA A 121 1.90 -11.57 0.42
N LEU A 122 1.26 -11.06 1.47
CA LEU A 122 -0.19 -11.01 1.64
C LEU A 122 -0.63 -9.55 1.76
N PHE A 123 -1.56 -9.14 0.91
CA PHE A 123 -2.11 -7.79 0.90
C PHE A 123 -3.59 -7.82 1.22
N VAL A 124 -3.99 -7.07 2.24
CA VAL A 124 -5.39 -6.94 2.67
C VAL A 124 -5.84 -5.51 2.38
N THR A 125 -6.86 -5.37 1.52
CA THR A 125 -7.47 -4.08 1.13
C THR A 125 -6.41 -3.03 0.75
N GLY A 126 -5.41 -3.44 -0.03
CA GLY A 126 -4.23 -2.62 -0.34
C GLY A 126 -4.47 -1.56 -1.42
N THR A 127 -3.57 -0.57 -1.45
CA THR A 127 -3.43 0.38 -2.56
C THR A 127 -2.16 0.08 -3.37
N PRO A 128 -2.06 0.57 -4.63
CA PRO A 128 -0.90 0.34 -5.50
C PRO A 128 0.43 0.69 -4.84
N PRO A 129 1.56 0.07 -5.25
CA PRO A 129 2.87 0.55 -4.85
C PRO A 129 3.12 1.98 -5.33
N ILE A 130 4.14 2.63 -4.78
CA ILE A 130 4.57 3.96 -5.22
C ILE A 130 5.97 3.94 -5.83
N ASN A 131 6.19 4.91 -6.70
CA ASN A 131 7.47 5.41 -7.12
C ASN A 131 7.71 6.75 -6.40
N PRO A 132 8.87 6.98 -5.78
CA PRO A 132 9.13 8.22 -5.02
C PRO A 132 9.06 9.49 -5.88
N ASP A 133 9.32 9.39 -7.18
CA ASP A 133 9.32 10.54 -8.10
C ASP A 133 7.95 10.73 -8.78
N LYS A 134 7.22 9.63 -9.01
CA LYS A 134 6.00 9.62 -9.86
C LYS A 134 4.70 9.31 -9.11
N GLY A 135 4.77 8.92 -7.83
CA GLY A 135 3.59 8.55 -7.03
C GLY A 135 3.14 7.12 -7.32
N PHE A 136 1.83 6.86 -7.24
CA PHE A 136 1.31 5.51 -7.42
C PHE A 136 1.74 4.90 -8.78
N VAL A 137 2.13 3.64 -8.74
CA VAL A 137 2.42 2.83 -9.91
C VAL A 137 1.13 2.15 -10.33
N LEU A 138 0.47 2.70 -11.33
CA LEU A 138 -0.81 2.21 -11.85
C LEU A 138 -0.59 1.24 -13.01
N ALA A 139 -1.45 0.22 -13.11
CA ALA A 139 -1.30 -0.84 -14.10
C ALA A 139 -1.60 -0.37 -15.53
N ASP A 140 -2.40 0.68 -15.71
CA ASP A 140 -2.69 1.29 -17.01
C ASP A 140 -1.56 2.21 -17.53
N GLU A 141 -0.56 2.50 -16.69
CA GLU A 141 0.56 3.39 -17.01
C GLU A 141 1.90 2.66 -17.17
N GLN A 142 2.06 1.47 -16.58
CA GLN A 142 3.34 0.75 -16.54
C GLN A 142 3.17 -0.74 -16.84
N GLU A 143 3.45 -1.12 -18.09
CA GLU A 143 3.38 -2.52 -18.56
C GLU A 143 4.55 -3.39 -18.05
N ASP A 144 5.68 -2.79 -17.70
CA ASP A 144 6.94 -3.50 -17.40
C ASP A 144 7.25 -3.69 -15.91
N VAL A 145 6.40 -3.20 -15.00
CA VAL A 145 6.67 -3.20 -13.55
C VAL A 145 5.76 -4.17 -12.82
N MET A 146 6.11 -5.45 -12.74
CA MET A 146 5.26 -6.48 -12.12
C MET A 146 5.79 -6.91 -10.74
N LEU A 147 4.89 -7.30 -9.82
CA LEU A 147 5.30 -8.07 -8.65
C LEU A 147 5.64 -9.50 -9.10
N ASP A 148 6.91 -9.86 -9.06
CA ASP A 148 7.45 -11.14 -9.57
C ASP A 148 7.57 -12.23 -8.50
N VAL A 149 7.11 -11.94 -7.28
CA VAL A 149 7.01 -12.92 -6.18
C VAL A 149 5.56 -13.36 -5.99
N PRO A 150 5.31 -14.57 -5.45
CA PRO A 150 3.95 -14.98 -5.07
C PRO A 150 3.27 -13.99 -4.13
N THR A 151 2.10 -13.46 -4.54
CA THR A 151 1.28 -12.55 -3.73
C THR A 151 -0.15 -13.05 -3.58
N LEU A 152 -0.71 -12.97 -2.37
CA LEU A 152 -2.13 -13.17 -2.11
C LEU A 152 -2.81 -11.83 -1.83
N HIS A 153 -3.91 -11.55 -2.52
CA HIS A 153 -4.68 -10.31 -2.36
C HIS A 153 -6.05 -10.62 -1.77
N VAL A 154 -6.37 -9.99 -0.64
CA VAL A 154 -7.66 -10.10 0.04
C VAL A 154 -8.40 -8.79 -0.10
N ILE A 155 -9.51 -8.82 -0.81
CA ILE A 155 -10.25 -7.63 -1.23
C ILE A 155 -11.66 -7.72 -0.65
N GLY A 156 -12.15 -6.62 -0.06
CA GLY A 156 -13.51 -6.54 0.46
C GLY A 156 -14.53 -6.37 -0.67
N ALA A 157 -15.63 -7.14 -0.65
CA ALA A 157 -16.68 -7.09 -1.66
C ALA A 157 -17.36 -5.71 -1.80
N ASN A 158 -17.37 -4.93 -0.70
CA ASN A 158 -17.92 -3.58 -0.63
C ASN A 158 -16.83 -2.53 -0.32
N GLY A 159 -15.56 -2.84 -0.59
CA GLY A 159 -14.47 -1.92 -0.30
C GLY A 159 -14.58 -0.64 -1.12
N SER A 160 -14.64 0.52 -0.45
CA SER A 160 -14.61 1.84 -1.10
C SER A 160 -13.27 2.13 -1.80
N ILE A 161 -12.24 1.32 -1.57
CA ILE A 161 -10.99 1.38 -2.32
C ILE A 161 -11.12 0.40 -3.50
N PRO A 162 -11.01 0.88 -4.75
CA PRO A 162 -11.06 0.01 -5.90
C PRO A 162 -9.88 -0.96 -5.91
N SER A 163 -10.15 -2.25 -6.07
CA SER A 163 -9.12 -3.26 -6.30
C SER A 163 -9.74 -4.43 -7.06
N PRO A 164 -9.41 -4.59 -8.36
CA PRO A 164 -8.61 -5.76 -8.74
C PRO A 164 -7.44 -5.51 -9.73
N SER A 165 -7.21 -4.29 -10.23
CA SER A 165 -6.15 -4.02 -11.24
C SER A 165 -4.97 -3.17 -10.74
N SER A 166 -5.02 -2.71 -9.49
CA SER A 166 -4.15 -1.65 -8.99
C SER A 166 -2.80 -2.18 -8.43
N SER A 167 -2.70 -3.48 -8.16
CA SER A 167 -1.42 -4.17 -8.16
C SER A 167 -1.18 -4.70 -9.56
N VAL A 168 0.03 -4.56 -10.06
CA VAL A 168 0.43 -4.97 -11.41
C VAL A 168 0.27 -6.48 -11.60
N VAL A 169 -0.98 -6.86 -11.86
CA VAL A 169 -1.54 -8.19 -12.09
C VAL A 169 -2.66 -7.96 -13.11
N GLY A 170 -2.35 -7.25 -14.18
CA GLY A 170 -3.17 -7.29 -15.37
C GLY A 170 -3.23 -8.73 -15.88
N ASN A 171 -4.46 -9.24 -16.03
CA ASN A 171 -4.88 -10.35 -16.91
C ASN A 171 -5.01 -11.82 -16.45
N TRP A 172 -4.96 -12.20 -15.17
CA TRP A 172 -5.08 -13.65 -14.83
C TRP A 172 -6.13 -14.07 -13.79
N LEU A 173 -7.07 -13.21 -13.39
CA LEU A 173 -8.08 -13.61 -12.38
C LEU A 173 -9.45 -14.07 -12.90
N MET A 174 -9.68 -14.19 -14.21
CA MET A 174 -10.90 -14.83 -14.73
C MET A 174 -10.61 -15.56 -16.06
N ASN A 175 -10.16 -16.81 -15.97
CA ASN A 175 -10.42 -17.87 -16.96
C ASN A 175 -10.15 -19.23 -16.29
N PHE A 176 -11.11 -19.67 -15.48
CA PHE A 176 -11.34 -21.10 -15.30
C PHE A 176 -12.43 -21.49 -16.31
N GLU A 177 -12.00 -21.92 -17.50
CA GLU A 177 -12.67 -22.95 -18.29
C GLU A 177 -11.60 -23.96 -18.74
#